data_AF-A0A7Z2SZU6-F1
#
_entry.id   AF-A0A7Z2SZU6-F1
#
_cell.length_a   1.000
_cell.length_b   1.000
_cell.length_c   1.000
_cell.angle_alpha   90.00
_cell.angle_beta   90.00
_cell.angle_gamma   90.00
#
_symmetry.space_group_name_H-M   'P 1'
#
loop_
_entity.id
_entity.type
_entity.pdbx_description
1 polymer ?
#
loop_
_entity_poly.entity_id
_entity_poly.type
_entity_poly.pdbx_seq_one_letter_code
_entity_poly.pdbx_strand_id
1 'polypeptide(L)'
;MPESTFDRFLHDSFREGIYYRELRLSDQELAALRSCYPKATVKRTSEAVAGRSKAWYEVCLIPDGNSRETMRQENERLKRELLLLKQQRTIEKSR
;
A
#
# COMPACT_ATOMS: atom_id res chain seq x y z
N MET A 1 -10.68 -13.69 24.35
CA MET A 1 -10.95 -14.58 23.20
C MET A 1 -9.63 -15.17 22.78
N PRO A 2 -9.49 -16.49 22.58
CA PRO A 2 -8.26 -17.01 22.00
C PRO A 2 -8.22 -16.47 20.57
N GLU A 3 -7.27 -15.59 20.26
CA GLU A 3 -6.97 -15.21 18.88
C GLU A 3 -6.74 -16.51 18.11
N SER A 4 -7.48 -16.72 17.02
CA SER A 4 -7.21 -17.86 16.16
C SER A 4 -5.75 -17.79 15.71
N THR A 5 -5.14 -18.93 15.37
CA THR A 5 -3.76 -18.95 14.85
C THR A 5 -3.56 -18.00 13.67
N PHE A 6 -4.64 -17.72 12.93
CA PHE A 6 -4.67 -16.76 11.83
C PHE A 6 -4.70 -15.30 12.30
N ASP A 7 -5.44 -14.95 13.35
CA ASP A 7 -5.48 -13.58 13.89
C ASP A 7 -4.10 -13.16 14.39
N ARG A 8 -3.42 -14.05 15.10
CA ARG A 8 -2.03 -13.83 15.54
C ARG A 8 -1.08 -13.68 14.34
N PHE A 9 -1.26 -14.50 13.30
CA PHE A 9 -0.49 -14.38 12.07
C PHE A 9 -0.69 -13.02 11.38
N LEU A 10 -1.93 -12.52 11.31
CA LEU A 10 -2.22 -11.19 10.76
C LEU A 10 -1.60 -10.08 11.61
N HIS A 11 -1.76 -10.16 12.93
CA HIS A 11 -1.15 -9.22 13.86
C HIS A 11 0.38 -9.17 13.67
N ASP A 12 1.05 -10.32 13.64
CA ASP A 12 2.50 -10.40 13.44
C ASP A 12 2.93 -9.96 12.03
N SER A 13 2.07 -10.10 11.03
CA SER A 13 2.37 -9.68 9.65
C SER A 13 2.40 -8.15 9.48
N PHE A 14 1.57 -7.44 10.22
CA PHE A 14 1.37 -5.98 10.11
C PHE A 14 1.76 -5.20 11.39
N ARG A 15 2.47 -5.82 12.32
CA ARG A 15 3.02 -5.13 13.49
C ARG A 15 4.13 -4.15 13.11
N GLU A 16 4.54 -3.32 14.06
CA GLU A 16 5.71 -2.43 13.93
C GLU A 16 5.62 -1.43 12.74
N GLY A 17 4.41 -0.98 12.40
CA GLY A 17 4.21 0.00 11.33
C GLY A 17 4.37 -0.57 9.92
N ILE A 18 4.28 -1.89 9.76
CA ILE A 18 4.26 -2.54 8.45
C ILE A 18 2.82 -2.49 7.92
N TYR A 19 2.62 -1.76 6.82
CA TYR A 19 1.30 -1.62 6.19
C TYR A 19 1.18 -2.38 4.88
N TYR A 20 2.28 -2.93 4.37
CA TYR A 20 2.33 -3.67 3.11
C TYR A 20 2.98 -5.04 3.31
N ARG A 21 2.33 -6.10 2.81
CA ARG A 21 2.85 -7.47 2.89
C ARG A 21 2.32 -8.32 1.74
N GLU A 22 3.14 -9.23 1.23
CA GLU A 22 2.64 -10.36 0.43
C GLU A 22 2.29 -11.54 1.33
N LEU A 23 1.06 -12.03 1.22
CA LEU A 23 0.52 -13.12 2.05
C LEU A 23 -0.01 -14.26 1.18
N ARG A 24 0.20 -15.50 1.64
CA ARG A 24 -0.38 -16.70 1.02
C ARG A 24 -1.62 -17.14 1.77
N LEU A 25 -2.79 -16.87 1.19
CA LEU A 25 -4.08 -16.99 1.87
C LEU A 25 -5.00 -17.95 1.13
N SER A 26 -5.82 -18.68 1.87
CA SER A 26 -7.03 -19.32 1.35
C SER A 26 -8.16 -18.30 1.18
N ASP A 27 -9.25 -18.68 0.51
CA ASP A 27 -10.43 -17.81 0.38
C ASP A 27 -11.05 -17.48 1.75
N GLN A 28 -11.05 -18.44 2.68
CA GLN A 28 -11.53 -18.23 4.04
C GLN A 28 -10.64 -17.24 4.81
N GLU A 29 -9.32 -17.40 4.71
CA GLU A 29 -8.34 -16.49 5.33
C GLU A 29 -8.42 -15.08 4.73
N LEU A 30 -8.64 -14.99 3.42
CA LEU A 30 -8.86 -13.72 2.72
C LEU A 30 -10.13 -13.01 3.19
N ALA A 31 -11.22 -13.75 3.42
CA ALA A 31 -12.46 -13.21 3.97
C ALA A 31 -12.28 -12.72 5.41
N ALA A 32 -11.55 -13.46 6.24
CA ALA A 32 -11.19 -13.04 7.59
C ALA A 32 -10.32 -11.77 7.57
N LEU A 33 -9.29 -11.71 6.71
CA LEU A 33 -8.45 -10.52 6.54
C LEU A 33 -9.27 -9.29 6.17
N ARG A 34 -10.20 -9.41 5.22
CA ARG A 34 -11.11 -8.31 4.82
C ARG A 34 -12.05 -7.88 5.94
N SER A 35 -12.39 -8.77 6.86
CA SER A 35 -13.21 -8.46 8.03
C SER A 35 -12.40 -7.68 9.08
N CYS A 36 -11.13 -8.05 9.30
CA CYS A 36 -10.22 -7.34 10.21
C CYS A 36 -9.78 -5.97 9.64
N TYR A 37 -9.52 -5.90 8.33
CA TYR A 37 -9.01 -4.72 7.65
C TYR A 37 -9.89 -4.34 6.45
N PRO A 38 -11.09 -3.79 6.69
CA PRO A 38 -12.07 -3.52 5.63
C PRO A 38 -11.61 -2.47 4.60
N LYS A 39 -10.61 -1.65 4.95
CA LYS A 39 -10.02 -0.64 4.06
C LYS A 39 -8.77 -1.13 3.33
N ALA A 40 -8.34 -2.38 3.53
CA ALA A 40 -7.14 -2.90 2.91
C ALA A 40 -7.35 -3.07 1.40
N THR A 41 -6.37 -2.61 0.62
CA THR A 41 -6.25 -2.99 -0.79
C THR A 41 -5.67 -4.39 -0.85
N VAL A 42 -6.35 -5.31 -1.53
CA VAL A 42 -5.88 -6.68 -1.71
C VAL A 42 -5.87 -7.04 -3.19
N LYS A 43 -4.69 -7.40 -3.71
CA LYS A 43 -4.48 -7.75 -5.11
C LYS A 43 -3.82 -9.12 -5.21
N ARG A 44 -4.42 -10.03 -5.98
CA ARG A 44 -3.86 -11.36 -6.24
C ARG A 44 -2.64 -11.23 -7.16
N THR A 45 -1.53 -11.88 -6.82
CA THR A 45 -0.30 -11.90 -7.63
C THR A 45 0.02 -13.24 -8.26
N SER A 46 -0.50 -14.34 -7.71
CA SER A 46 -0.34 -15.67 -8.33
C SER A 46 -1.42 -15.97 -9.36
N GLU A 47 -1.03 -16.62 -10.46
CA GLU A 47 -1.95 -17.17 -11.46
C GLU A 47 -2.99 -18.13 -10.84
N ALA A 48 -4.15 -18.24 -11.49
CA ALA A 48 -5.20 -19.15 -11.09
C ALA A 48 -4.81 -20.60 -11.41
N VAL A 49 -4.09 -21.24 -10.49
CA VAL A 49 -3.74 -22.65 -10.61
C VAL A 49 -4.90 -23.48 -10.05
N ALA A 50 -5.57 -24.24 -10.92
CA ALA A 50 -6.60 -25.19 -10.53
C ALA A 50 -6.07 -26.18 -9.48
N GLY A 51 -6.83 -26.41 -8.41
CA GLY A 51 -6.46 -27.36 -7.34
C GLY A 51 -5.58 -26.79 -6.22
N ARG A 52 -5.18 -25.51 -6.25
CA ARG A 52 -4.51 -24.88 -5.09
C ARG A 52 -5.53 -24.32 -4.09
N SER A 53 -5.38 -24.69 -2.83
CA SER A 53 -6.18 -24.19 -1.70
C SER A 53 -5.78 -22.79 -1.23
N LYS A 54 -4.61 -22.28 -1.65
CA LYS A 54 -4.11 -20.94 -1.30
C LYS A 54 -3.44 -20.26 -2.49
N ALA A 55 -3.57 -18.93 -2.54
CA ALA A 55 -2.95 -18.05 -3.54
C ALA A 55 -2.14 -16.93 -2.88
N TRP A 56 -1.27 -16.28 -3.64
CA TRP A 56 -0.50 -15.11 -3.18
C TRP A 56 -1.24 -13.81 -3.44
N TYR A 57 -1.20 -12.91 -2.47
CA TYR A 57 -1.84 -11.60 -2.50
C TYR A 57 -0.91 -10.52 -1.96
N GLU A 58 -0.82 -9.40 -2.66
CA GLU A 58 -0.35 -8.12 -2.14
C GLU A 58 -1.46 -7.51 -1.28
N VAL A 59 -1.14 -7.21 -0.02
CA VAL A 59 -2.06 -6.58 0.93
C VAL A 59 -1.46 -5.27 1.39
N CYS A 60 -2.22 -4.18 1.24
CA CYS A 60 -1.90 -2.86 1.75
C CYS A 60 -3.00 -2.39 2.71
N LEU A 61 -2.67 -2.16 3.99
CA LEU A 61 -3.64 -1.70 5.00
C LEU A 61 -3.94 -0.21 4.92
N ILE A 62 -3.09 0.56 4.24
CA ILE A 62 -3.34 1.98 3.98
C ILE A 62 -4.15 2.06 2.69
N PRO A 63 -5.37 2.62 2.72
CA PRO A 63 -6.17 2.76 1.52
C PRO A 63 -5.44 3.61 0.48
N ASP A 64 -5.20 3.05 -0.69
CA ASP A 64 -4.82 3.79 -1.90
C ASP A 64 -6.05 4.56 -2.40
N GLY A 65 -6.43 5.62 -1.69
CA GLY A 65 -7.61 6.41 -2.03
C GLY A 65 -7.24 7.81 -2.53
N ASN A 66 -6.56 8.59 -1.69
CA ASN A 66 -6.31 10.01 -1.94
C ASN A 66 -4.87 10.42 -1.68
N SER A 67 -3.95 9.51 -1.36
CA SER A 67 -2.59 9.90 -0.98
C SER A 67 -1.62 9.79 -2.15
N ARG A 68 -1.44 8.63 -2.81
CA ARG A 68 -0.39 8.49 -3.83
C ARG A 68 -0.60 9.35 -5.08
N GLU A 69 -1.79 9.33 -5.66
CA GLU A 69 -2.06 10.13 -6.87
C GLU A 69 -2.04 11.63 -6.56
N THR A 70 -2.65 12.04 -5.45
CA THR A 70 -2.63 13.44 -4.99
C THR A 70 -1.21 13.89 -4.60
N MET A 71 -0.43 13.03 -3.94
CA MET A 71 0.99 13.28 -3.66
C MET A 71 1.82 13.35 -4.93
N ARG A 72 1.47 12.57 -5.97
CA ARG A 72 2.14 12.63 -7.28
C ARG A 72 1.83 13.95 -7.98
N GLN A 73 0.57 14.36 -8.00
CA GLN A 73 0.12 15.64 -8.57
C GLN A 73 0.78 16.82 -7.85
N GLU A 74 0.78 16.82 -6.52
CA GLU A 74 1.43 17.88 -5.73
C GLU A 74 2.96 17.87 -5.92
N ASN A 75 3.59 16.71 -6.04
CA ASN A 75 5.02 16.62 -6.39
C ASN A 75 5.33 17.24 -7.76
N GLU A 76 4.48 16.99 -8.76
CA GLU A 76 4.66 17.58 -10.08
C GLU A 76 4.47 19.11 -10.03
N ARG A 77 3.51 19.60 -9.27
CA ARG A 77 3.31 21.03 -9.04
C ARG A 77 4.54 21.68 -8.41
N LEU A 78 5.01 21.13 -7.29
CA LEU A 78 6.18 21.64 -6.56
C LEU A 78 7.45 21.62 -7.42
N LYS A 79 7.64 20.61 -8.26
CA LYS A 79 8.76 20.56 -9.21
C LYS A 79 8.73 21.73 -10.20
N ARG A 80 7.55 22.13 -10.69
CA ARG A 80 7.41 23.28 -11.59
C ARG A 80 7.73 24.59 -10.86
N GLU A 81 7.17 24.79 -9.67
CA GLU A 81 7.45 25.98 -8.85
C GLU A 81 8.94 26.12 -8.53
N LEU A 82 9.60 25.02 -8.14
CA LEU A 82 11.05 25.00 -7.88
C LEU A 82 11.87 25.38 -9.12
N LEU A 83 11.45 24.97 -10.31
CA LEU A 83 12.16 25.28 -11.54
C LEU A 83 12.10 26.79 -11.85
N LEU A 84 10.93 27.40 -11.66
CA LEU A 84 10.73 28.85 -11.83
C LEU A 84 11.57 29.65 -10.82
N LEU A 85 11.53 29.26 -9.54
CA LEU A 85 12.30 29.91 -8.49
C LEU A 85 13.81 29.79 -8.73
N LYS A 86 14.29 28.65 -9.21
CA LYS A 86 15.71 28.47 -9.57
C LYS A 86 16.14 29.37 -10.73
N GLN A 87 15.29 29.56 -11.75
CA GLN A 87 15.58 30.50 -12.84
C GLN A 87 15.63 31.94 -12.35
N GLN A 88 14.67 32.37 -11.53
CA GLN A 88 14.67 33.71 -10.94
C GLN A 88 15.94 33.96 -10.11
N ARG A 89 16.30 33.05 -9.22
CA ARG A 89 17.55 33.14 -8.43
C ARG A 89 18.81 33.21 -9.29
N THR A 90 18.81 32.53 -10.43
CA THR A 90 19.97 32.53 -11.34
C THR A 90 20.09 33.87 -12.06
N ILE A 91 18.96 34.46 -12.48
CA ILE A 91 18.91 35.79 -13.11
C ILE A 91 19.31 36.88 -12.11
N GLU A 92 18.83 36.80 -10.87
CA GLU A 92 19.17 37.75 -9.79
C GLU A 92 20.64 37.69 -9.39
N LYS A 93 21.26 36.50 -9.37
CA LYS A 93 22.70 36.35 -9.09
C LYS A 93 23.61 36.81 -10.24
N SER A 94 23.05 36.96 -11.45
CA SER A 94 23.80 37.36 -12.65
C SER A 94 23.67 38.86 -12.96
N ARG A 95 22.97 39.62 -12.12
CA ARG A 95 22.91 41.09 -12.11
C ARG A 95 23.83 41.64 -11.03
#